data_AF-A0A6S5ELW5-F1
#
_entry.id   AF-A0A6S5ELW5-F1
#
_cell.length_a   1.000
_cell.length_b   1.000
_cell.length_c   1.000
_cell.angle_alpha   90.00
_cell.angle_beta   90.00
_cell.angle_gamma   90.00
#
_symmetry.space_group_name_H-M   'P 1'
#
loop_
_entity.id
_entity.type
_entity.pdbx_description
1 polymer ?
#
loop_
_entity_poly.entity_id
_entity_poly.type
_entity_poly.pdbx_seq_one_letter_code
_entity_poly.pdbx_strand_id
1 'polypeptide(L)'
;MPDLDYLHISLADQRLYGFTRGALRVRLEVSTARNGAGELNGSGCTPRGLHQVRAKIGAGLPQGAVLRSRRWTGEVWSLKLHEQFPGRDWILSRILWLSGCEPGVNRLGKVDTFRRYIYLHGTPDTEPMGIPLSHGCIRLRNSDLIALFDRVPDHCAVRIDESACPHWGVLPLP
;
A
#
# COMPACT_ATOMS: atom_id res chain seq x y z
N MET A 1 -11.56 4.09 -15.92
CA MET A 1 -10.69 3.13 -16.63
C MET A 1 -9.31 3.23 -15.99
N PRO A 2 -8.59 2.10 -15.80
CA PRO A 2 -7.23 2.16 -15.30
C PRO A 2 -6.34 2.96 -16.26
N ASP A 3 -5.57 3.89 -15.71
CA ASP A 3 -4.74 4.84 -16.45
C ASP A 3 -3.30 4.93 -15.93
N LEU A 4 -3.05 4.50 -14.69
CA LEU A 4 -1.71 4.49 -14.11
C LEU A 4 -0.92 3.29 -14.62
N ASP A 5 0.33 3.49 -15.01
CA ASP A 5 1.24 2.41 -15.46
C ASP A 5 2.40 2.17 -14.48
N TYR A 6 2.64 3.11 -13.56
CA TYR A 6 3.71 3.02 -12.59
C TYR A 6 3.34 3.71 -11.28
N LEU A 7 3.67 3.05 -10.17
CA LEU A 7 3.63 3.62 -8.82
C LEU A 7 5.05 3.63 -8.23
N HIS A 8 5.37 4.71 -7.54
CA HIS A 8 6.58 4.83 -6.75
C HIS A 8 6.22 5.13 -5.29
N ILE A 9 6.73 4.32 -4.36
CA ILE A 9 6.59 4.55 -2.93
C ILE A 9 7.96 4.97 -2.40
N SER A 10 8.05 6.22 -1.93
CA SER A 10 9.24 6.74 -1.27
C SER A 10 9.07 6.59 0.25
N LEU A 11 10.00 5.87 0.88
CA LEU A 11 9.99 5.70 2.34
C LEU A 11 10.44 6.99 3.05
N ALA A 12 11.41 7.74 2.51
CA ALA A 12 11.81 9.02 3.10
C ALA A 12 10.67 10.06 3.07
N ASP A 13 9.92 10.13 1.97
CA ASP A 13 8.82 11.08 1.85
C ASP A 13 7.54 10.61 2.55
N GLN A 14 7.45 9.32 2.89
CA GLN A 14 6.20 8.64 3.27
C GLN A 14 5.06 8.95 2.29
N ARG A 15 5.37 8.82 0.99
CA ARG A 15 4.43 9.13 -0.10
C ARG A 15 4.41 8.08 -1.19
N LEU A 16 3.25 7.97 -1.81
CA LEU A 16 3.03 7.27 -3.07
C LEU A 16 2.86 8.30 -4.19
N TYR A 17 3.60 8.11 -5.26
CA TYR A 17 3.53 8.86 -6.51
C TYR A 17 3.04 7.94 -7.63
N GLY A 18 1.94 8.30 -8.30
CA GLY A 18 1.37 7.53 -9.40
C GLY A 18 1.56 8.25 -10.73
N PHE A 19 1.92 7.49 -11.77
CA PHE A 19 2.27 8.01 -13.08
C PHE A 19 1.47 7.38 -14.20
N THR A 20 1.27 8.17 -15.26
CA THR A 20 0.79 7.71 -16.57
C THR A 20 1.77 8.18 -17.62
N ARG A 21 2.42 7.26 -18.33
CA ARG A 21 3.41 7.53 -19.38
C ARG A 21 4.50 8.51 -18.93
N GLY A 22 4.98 8.32 -17.71
CA GLY A 22 6.02 9.15 -17.09
C GLY A 22 5.54 10.49 -16.51
N ALA A 23 4.28 10.88 -16.71
CA ALA A 23 3.73 12.09 -16.12
C ALA A 23 3.11 11.80 -14.75
N LEU A 24 3.45 12.60 -13.74
CA LEU A 24 2.87 12.49 -12.40
C LEU A 24 1.36 12.81 -12.45
N ARG A 25 0.56 11.97 -11.81
CA ARG A 25 -0.91 12.06 -11.79
C ARG A 25 -1.53 11.94 -10.40
N VAL A 26 -0.81 11.34 -9.46
CA VAL A 26 -1.28 11.07 -8.11
C VAL A 26 -0.13 11.31 -7.15
N ARG A 27 -0.43 11.98 -6.03
CA ARG A 27 0.45 12.09 -4.88
C ARG A 27 -0.39 11.86 -3.63
N LEU A 28 -0.07 10.82 -2.87
CA LEU A 28 -0.80 10.41 -1.67
C LEU A 28 0.17 10.22 -0.52
N GLU A 29 -0.25 10.61 0.69
CA GLU A 29 0.47 10.22 1.89
C GLU A 29 0.28 8.73 2.16
N VAL A 30 1.32 8.09 2.68
CA VAL A 30 1.26 6.69 3.13
C VAL A 30 1.83 6.56 4.53
N SER A 31 1.60 5.40 5.15
CA SER A 31 2.38 4.97 6.32
C SER A 31 2.97 3.59 6.04
N THR A 32 4.30 3.54 5.98
CA THR A 32 5.05 2.29 5.76
C THR A 32 5.49 1.68 7.09
N ALA A 33 6.29 0.62 7.05
CA ALA A 33 6.68 -0.10 8.25
C ALA A 33 7.43 0.76 9.26
N ARG A 34 7.06 0.62 10.54
CA ARG A 34 7.81 1.18 11.66
C ARG A 34 9.27 0.71 11.68
N ASN A 35 9.50 -0.55 11.29
CA ASN A 35 10.83 -1.16 11.26
C ASN A 35 11.69 -0.72 10.05
N GLY A 36 11.17 0.20 9.23
CA GLY A 36 11.87 0.70 8.04
C GLY A 36 11.88 -0.30 6.89
N ALA A 37 12.94 -0.24 6.09
CA ALA A 37 13.10 -1.05 4.90
C ALA A 37 13.64 -2.45 5.20
N GLY A 38 13.19 -3.46 4.45
CA GLY A 38 13.72 -4.82 4.60
C GLY A 38 12.84 -5.92 4.00
N GLU A 39 13.50 -6.93 3.45
CA GLU A 39 12.86 -7.94 2.60
C GLU A 39 12.66 -9.28 3.32
N LEU A 40 13.41 -9.54 4.39
CA LEU A 40 13.35 -10.79 5.15
C LEU A 40 11.96 -11.06 5.73
N ASN A 41 11.49 -12.30 5.56
CA ASN A 41 10.25 -12.78 6.16
C ASN A 41 10.34 -12.71 7.70
N GLY A 42 9.28 -12.22 8.34
CA GLY A 42 9.22 -11.98 9.78
C GLY A 42 9.89 -10.69 10.26
N SER A 43 10.52 -9.88 9.39
CA SER A 43 11.17 -8.63 9.79
C SER A 43 10.22 -7.51 10.22
N GLY A 44 8.96 -7.56 9.77
CA GLY A 44 8.02 -6.43 9.92
C GLY A 44 8.39 -5.18 9.11
N CYS A 45 9.41 -5.25 8.24
CA CYS A 45 9.84 -4.15 7.40
C CYS A 45 9.06 -4.07 6.08
N THR A 46 9.05 -2.91 5.42
CA THR A 46 8.51 -2.77 4.06
C THR A 46 9.60 -3.18 3.04
N PRO A 47 9.35 -4.14 2.13
CA PRO A 47 10.36 -4.58 1.17
C PRO A 47 10.62 -3.53 0.10
N ARG A 48 11.88 -3.39 -0.31
CA ARG A 48 12.30 -2.50 -1.40
C ARG A 48 12.31 -3.21 -2.75
N GLY A 49 12.62 -2.44 -3.78
CA GLY A 49 12.84 -2.91 -5.14
C GLY A 49 11.58 -2.89 -5.99
N LEU A 50 11.66 -3.54 -7.15
CA LEU A 50 10.56 -3.63 -8.10
C LEU A 50 9.57 -4.72 -7.69
N HIS A 51 8.30 -4.34 -7.78
CA HIS A 51 7.14 -5.16 -7.54
C HIS A 51 6.14 -4.95 -8.66
N GLN A 52 5.08 -5.76 -8.65
CA GLN A 52 3.88 -5.56 -9.44
C GLN A 52 2.63 -5.73 -8.57
N VAL A 53 1.54 -5.07 -8.95
CA VAL A 53 0.21 -5.38 -8.42
C VAL A 53 -0.23 -6.73 -8.98
N ARG A 54 -0.15 -7.77 -8.15
CA ARG A 54 -0.43 -9.16 -8.56
C ARG A 54 -1.92 -9.49 -8.53
N ALA A 55 -2.64 -8.86 -7.61
CA ALA A 55 -4.08 -9.04 -7.43
C ALA A 55 -4.71 -7.81 -6.78
N LYS A 56 -5.96 -7.58 -7.12
CA LYS A 56 -6.81 -6.51 -6.60
C LYS A 56 -8.01 -7.12 -5.88
N ILE A 57 -8.24 -6.74 -4.63
CA ILE A 57 -9.31 -7.30 -3.80
C ILE A 57 -10.17 -6.16 -3.25
N GLY A 58 -11.48 -6.39 -3.24
CA GLY A 58 -12.46 -5.50 -2.61
C GLY A 58 -13.19 -4.57 -3.58
N ALA A 59 -13.10 -4.79 -4.89
CA ALA A 59 -13.92 -4.07 -5.87
C ALA A 59 -15.41 -4.11 -5.46
N GLY A 60 -16.08 -2.95 -5.50
CA GLY A 60 -17.49 -2.81 -5.14
C GLY A 60 -17.81 -2.88 -3.63
N LEU A 61 -16.85 -3.17 -2.75
CA LEU A 61 -17.09 -3.18 -1.31
C LEU A 61 -17.28 -1.75 -0.76
N PRO A 62 -18.04 -1.58 0.35
CA PRO A 62 -18.20 -0.27 0.98
C PRO A 62 -16.86 0.29 1.49
N GLN A 63 -16.77 1.61 1.60
CA GLN A 63 -15.66 2.26 2.29
C GLN A 63 -15.62 1.79 3.75
N GLY A 64 -14.43 1.45 4.23
CA GLY A 64 -14.22 0.90 5.57
C GLY A 64 -14.54 -0.60 5.69
N ALA A 65 -14.88 -1.30 4.60
CA ALA A 65 -15.08 -2.76 4.63
C ALA A 65 -13.88 -3.47 5.27
N VAL A 66 -14.12 -4.27 6.31
CA VAL A 66 -13.06 -4.96 7.05
C VAL A 66 -12.66 -6.22 6.30
N LEU A 67 -11.38 -6.30 5.91
CA LEU A 67 -10.82 -7.44 5.20
C LEU A 67 -9.97 -8.29 6.15
N ARG A 68 -10.30 -9.58 6.26
CA ARG A 68 -9.49 -10.58 6.97
C ARG A 68 -9.14 -11.70 6.01
N SER A 69 -7.88 -12.09 5.97
CA SER A 69 -7.42 -13.13 5.04
C SER A 69 -7.83 -12.84 3.58
N ARG A 70 -7.84 -11.56 3.19
CA ARG A 70 -8.23 -11.04 1.87
C ARG A 70 -9.71 -11.29 1.50
N ARG A 71 -10.59 -11.46 2.49
CA ARG A 71 -12.03 -11.58 2.30
C ARG A 71 -12.76 -10.56 3.17
N TRP A 72 -13.87 -10.04 2.67
CA TRP A 72 -14.74 -9.18 3.48
C TRP A 72 -15.32 -9.99 4.63
N THR A 73 -15.28 -9.45 5.85
CA THR A 73 -15.87 -10.09 7.02
C THR A 73 -17.38 -9.85 7.12
N GLY A 74 -17.95 -9.00 6.26
CA GLY A 74 -19.30 -8.47 6.39
C GLY A 74 -19.35 -7.19 7.25
N GLU A 75 -18.28 -6.88 7.98
CA GLU A 75 -18.21 -5.69 8.83
C GLU A 75 -17.72 -4.46 8.05
N VAL A 76 -18.19 -3.29 8.45
CA VAL A 76 -17.65 -1.99 8.07
C VAL A 76 -17.07 -1.35 9.32
N TRP A 77 -15.84 -0.85 9.21
CA TRP A 77 -15.13 -0.23 10.31
C TRP A 77 -15.90 0.98 10.87
N SER A 78 -15.89 1.11 12.19
CA SER A 78 -16.40 2.26 12.94
C SER A 78 -15.54 2.44 14.19
N LEU A 79 -15.60 3.64 14.80
CA LEU A 79 -14.90 3.90 16.07
C LEU A 79 -15.29 2.90 17.16
N LYS A 80 -16.59 2.59 17.29
CA LYS A 80 -17.08 1.57 18.23
C LYS A 80 -16.44 0.21 18.00
N LEU A 81 -16.31 -0.22 16.74
CA LEU A 81 -15.66 -1.49 16.41
C LEU A 81 -14.15 -1.43 16.68
N HIS A 82 -13.52 -0.29 16.46
CA HIS A 82 -12.10 -0.07 16.76
C HIS A 82 -11.83 -0.24 18.26
N GLU A 83 -12.63 0.41 19.11
CA GLU A 83 -12.52 0.37 20.58
C GLU A 83 -12.70 -1.04 21.15
N GLN A 84 -13.50 -1.89 20.50
CA GLN A 84 -13.69 -3.29 20.90
C GLN A 84 -12.46 -4.17 20.65
N PHE A 85 -11.60 -3.80 19.69
CA PHE A 85 -10.42 -4.58 19.31
C PHE A 85 -9.15 -3.71 19.30
N PRO A 86 -8.72 -3.21 20.47
CA PRO A 86 -7.55 -2.35 20.55
C PRO A 86 -6.30 -3.06 20.04
N GLY A 87 -5.49 -2.35 19.25
CA GLY A 87 -4.24 -2.88 18.68
C GLY A 87 -4.41 -3.85 17.50
N ARG A 88 -5.64 -4.14 17.05
CA ARG A 88 -5.86 -4.93 15.83
C ARG A 88 -5.32 -4.17 14.62
N ASP A 89 -4.54 -4.87 13.77
CA ASP A 89 -4.14 -4.32 12.48
C ASP A 89 -5.32 -4.40 11.50
N TRP A 90 -5.84 -3.23 11.13
CA TRP A 90 -7.03 -3.09 10.31
C TRP A 90 -6.65 -2.97 8.83
N ILE A 91 -7.10 -3.93 8.03
CA ILE A 91 -7.04 -3.88 6.56
C ILE A 91 -8.44 -3.55 6.05
N LEU A 92 -8.59 -2.36 5.46
CA LEU A 92 -9.89 -1.81 5.12
C LEU A 92 -10.04 -1.53 3.62
N SER A 93 -11.29 -1.47 3.17
CA SER A 93 -11.77 -0.99 1.87
C SER A 93 -11.29 -1.81 0.66
N ARG A 94 -10.00 -1.80 0.36
CA ARG A 94 -9.38 -2.45 -0.80
C ARG A 94 -8.01 -3.01 -0.42
N ILE A 95 -7.50 -3.94 -1.23
CA ILE A 95 -6.11 -4.40 -1.20
C ILE A 95 -5.57 -4.38 -2.63
N LEU A 96 -4.41 -3.76 -2.83
CA LEU A 96 -3.52 -4.05 -3.96
C LEU A 96 -2.40 -4.95 -3.43
N TRP A 97 -2.41 -6.22 -3.82
CA TRP A 97 -1.45 -7.21 -3.31
C TRP A 97 -0.21 -7.21 -4.18
N LEU A 98 0.94 -6.94 -3.56
CA LEU A 98 2.22 -6.87 -4.25
C LEU A 98 2.89 -8.24 -4.39
N SER A 99 3.54 -8.44 -5.53
CA SER A 99 4.51 -9.52 -5.75
C SER A 99 5.84 -8.91 -6.18
N GLY A 100 6.92 -9.32 -5.54
CA GLY A 100 8.27 -8.89 -5.89
C GLY A 100 8.67 -9.40 -7.27
N CYS A 101 9.49 -8.63 -7.97
CA CYS A 101 9.97 -8.94 -9.30
C CYS A 101 11.44 -9.40 -9.32
N GLU A 102 12.18 -9.23 -8.22
CA GLU A 102 13.64 -9.38 -8.17
C GLU A 102 14.04 -10.62 -7.33
N PRO A 103 14.45 -11.75 -7.96
CA PRO A 103 14.85 -12.96 -7.26
C PRO A 103 16.00 -12.72 -6.26
N GLY A 104 15.86 -13.22 -5.04
CA GLY A 104 16.87 -13.06 -3.99
C GLY A 104 16.88 -11.68 -3.32
N VAL A 105 16.15 -10.70 -3.86
CA VAL A 105 15.95 -9.39 -3.23
C VAL A 105 14.57 -9.32 -2.59
N ASN A 106 13.49 -9.43 -3.37
CA ASN A 106 12.11 -9.32 -2.88
C ASN A 106 11.18 -10.42 -3.44
N ARG A 107 11.76 -11.40 -4.15
CA ARG A 107 11.07 -12.53 -4.78
C ARG A 107 11.79 -13.84 -4.45
N LEU A 108 11.00 -14.89 -4.22
CA LEU A 108 11.43 -16.24 -3.84
C LEU A 108 12.18 -16.31 -2.49
N GLY A 109 12.34 -17.54 -1.98
CA GLY A 109 13.09 -17.80 -0.75
C GLY A 109 12.53 -17.09 0.48
N LYS A 110 13.44 -16.61 1.34
CA LYS A 110 13.11 -15.92 2.60
C LYS A 110 12.72 -14.46 2.42
N VAL A 111 12.78 -13.93 1.20
CA VAL A 111 12.53 -12.51 0.90
C VAL A 111 11.28 -12.27 0.07
N ASP A 112 10.49 -13.32 -0.18
CA ASP A 112 9.35 -13.26 -1.10
C ASP A 112 8.22 -12.36 -0.60
N THR A 113 8.05 -11.21 -1.24
CA THR A 113 7.05 -10.19 -0.88
C THR A 113 5.61 -10.71 -0.94
N PHE A 114 5.30 -11.58 -1.91
CA PHE A 114 3.95 -12.11 -2.06
C PHE A 114 3.58 -13.04 -0.90
N ARG A 115 4.50 -13.93 -0.51
CA ARG A 115 4.37 -14.81 0.67
C ARG A 115 4.35 -14.05 1.99
N ARG A 116 4.96 -12.86 2.02
CA ARG A 116 4.92 -11.93 3.16
C ARG A 116 3.63 -11.11 3.26
N TYR A 117 2.69 -11.27 2.32
CA TYR A 117 1.39 -10.60 2.36
C TYR A 117 1.47 -9.06 2.38
N ILE A 118 2.42 -8.49 1.62
CA ILE A 118 2.57 -7.03 1.55
C ILE A 118 1.53 -6.42 0.62
N TYR A 119 0.82 -5.43 1.14
CA TYR A 119 -0.32 -4.79 0.49
C TYR A 119 -0.16 -3.27 0.46
N LEU A 120 -0.81 -2.63 -0.52
CA LEU A 120 -1.37 -1.30 -0.31
C LEU A 120 -2.82 -1.50 0.16
N HIS A 121 -3.19 -0.94 1.31
CA HIS A 121 -4.54 -1.13 1.87
C HIS A 121 -5.06 0.09 2.64
N GLY A 122 -6.38 0.15 2.79
CA GLY A 122 -7.06 1.22 3.52
C GLY A 122 -6.88 1.00 5.01
N THR A 123 -6.85 2.08 5.78
CA THR A 123 -6.60 2.04 7.22
C THR A 123 -7.59 2.94 7.97
N PRO A 124 -7.84 2.74 9.28
CA PRO A 124 -8.66 3.63 10.09
C PRO A 124 -8.20 5.09 10.04
N ASP A 125 -9.13 6.03 10.14
CA ASP A 125 -8.79 7.46 10.13
C ASP A 125 -7.98 7.89 11.36
N THR A 126 -8.02 7.09 12.42
CA THR A 126 -7.21 7.25 13.64
C THR A 126 -5.73 6.95 13.46
N GLU A 127 -5.35 6.19 12.43
CA GLU A 127 -3.95 5.92 12.13
C GLU A 127 -3.32 7.15 11.46
N PRO A 128 -2.07 7.54 11.81
CA PRO A 128 -1.42 8.69 11.22
C PRO A 128 -0.84 8.34 9.84
N MET A 129 -0.88 9.30 8.91
CA MET A 129 -0.23 9.22 7.59
C MET A 129 1.00 10.11 7.56
N GLY A 130 1.92 9.85 6.62
CA GLY A 130 3.17 10.60 6.52
C GLY A 130 4.24 10.17 7.53
N ILE A 131 3.97 9.17 8.37
CA ILE A 131 4.94 8.60 9.32
C ILE A 131 4.94 7.06 9.27
N PRO A 132 6.10 6.39 9.39
CA PRO A 132 6.16 4.93 9.32
C PRO A 132 5.64 4.28 10.62
N LEU A 133 4.47 3.63 10.57
CA LEU A 133 3.86 2.96 11.72
C LEU A 133 3.17 1.62 11.40
N SER A 134 3.24 1.13 10.17
CA SER A 134 2.68 -0.17 9.81
C SER A 134 3.56 -1.35 10.26
N HIS A 135 3.06 -2.58 10.06
CA HIS A 135 3.79 -3.84 10.33
C HIS A 135 4.44 -4.46 9.07
N GLY A 136 4.61 -3.68 8.00
CA GLY A 136 5.20 -4.14 6.74
C GLY A 136 4.45 -3.62 5.50
N CYS A 137 3.13 -3.59 5.57
CA CYS A 137 2.27 -3.10 4.49
C CYS A 137 2.38 -1.58 4.30
N ILE A 138 1.80 -1.07 3.22
CA ILE A 138 1.70 0.36 2.94
C ILE A 138 0.26 0.78 3.18
N ARG A 139 0.04 1.58 4.22
CA ARG A 139 -1.28 2.09 4.59
C ARG A 139 -1.59 3.34 3.80
N LEU A 140 -2.85 3.47 3.38
CA LEU A 140 -3.43 4.66 2.77
C LEU A 140 -4.75 5.01 3.46
N ARG A 141 -5.18 6.26 3.33
CA ARG A 141 -6.58 6.63 3.64
C ARG A 141 -7.54 5.84 2.77
N ASN A 142 -8.73 5.55 3.31
CA ASN A 142 -9.71 4.73 2.62
C ASN A 142 -10.16 5.35 1.29
N SER A 143 -10.44 6.65 1.28
CA SER A 143 -10.83 7.40 0.07
C SER A 143 -9.75 7.32 -1.00
N ASP A 144 -8.50 7.54 -0.59
CA ASP A 144 -7.34 7.59 -1.48
C ASP A 144 -7.08 6.23 -2.11
N LEU A 145 -7.16 5.16 -1.32
CA LEU A 145 -7.00 3.83 -1.86
C LEU A 145 -8.14 3.44 -2.80
N ILE A 146 -9.39 3.80 -2.48
CA ILE A 146 -10.53 3.52 -3.38
C ILE A 146 -10.31 4.20 -4.73
N ALA A 147 -9.94 5.50 -4.71
CA ALA A 147 -9.64 6.24 -5.93
C ALA A 147 -8.44 5.65 -6.69
N LEU A 148 -7.37 5.28 -5.99
CA LEU A 148 -6.19 4.64 -6.58
C LEU A 148 -6.53 3.27 -7.19
N PHE A 149 -7.37 2.49 -6.52
CA PHE A 149 -7.73 1.13 -6.92
C PHE A 149 -8.37 1.10 -8.32
N ASP A 150 -9.23 2.06 -8.65
CA ASP A 150 -9.89 2.10 -9.96
C ASP A 150 -8.95 2.54 -11.10
N ARG A 151 -7.85 3.20 -10.74
CA ARG A 151 -6.85 3.74 -11.66
C ARG A 151 -5.68 2.79 -11.95
N VAL A 152 -5.41 1.87 -11.04
CA VAL A 152 -4.28 0.93 -11.13
C VAL A 152 -4.71 -0.38 -11.82
N PRO A 153 -4.12 -0.76 -12.96
CA PRO A 153 -4.37 -2.05 -13.60
C PRO A 153 -3.67 -3.19 -12.84
N ASP A 154 -4.10 -4.44 -13.10
CA ASP A 154 -3.28 -5.61 -12.75
C ASP A 154 -1.92 -5.51 -13.46
N HIS A 155 -0.88 -6.04 -12.82
CA HIS A 155 0.51 -5.97 -13.27
C HIS A 155 1.12 -4.56 -13.35
N CYS A 156 0.43 -3.53 -12.85
CA CYS A 156 1.03 -2.20 -12.68
C CYS A 156 2.35 -2.32 -11.91
N ALA A 157 3.41 -1.71 -12.45
CA ALA A 157 4.72 -1.71 -11.83
C ALA A 157 4.70 -0.86 -10.57
N VAL A 158 5.35 -1.33 -9.51
CA VAL A 158 5.47 -0.63 -8.23
C VAL A 158 6.92 -0.65 -7.80
N ARG A 159 7.56 0.51 -7.68
CA ARG A 159 8.88 0.64 -7.07
C ARG A 159 8.72 1.08 -5.62
N ILE A 160 9.43 0.43 -4.72
CA ILE A 160 9.56 0.88 -3.32
C ILE A 160 11.03 1.20 -3.09
N ASP A 161 11.31 2.43 -2.66
CA ASP A 161 12.67 2.95 -2.51
C ASP A 161 12.80 3.81 -1.25
N GLU A 162 14.01 3.85 -0.68
CA GLU A 162 14.28 4.65 0.53
C GLU A 162 14.45 6.13 0.21
N SER A 163 14.81 6.46 -1.03
CA SER A 163 15.21 7.80 -1.43
C SER A 163 14.04 8.79 -1.39
N ALA A 164 14.33 10.02 -0.97
CA ALA A 164 13.39 11.14 -1.10
C ALA A 164 13.18 11.50 -2.57
N CYS A 165 11.98 11.97 -2.91
CA CYS A 165 11.63 12.42 -4.25
C CYS A 165 11.14 13.89 -4.21
N PRO A 166 11.99 14.85 -3.78
CA PRO A 166 11.56 16.22 -3.48
C PRO A 166 10.92 16.90 -4.69
N HIS A 167 11.40 16.61 -5.91
CA HIS A 167 10.80 17.15 -7.13
C HIS A 167 9.33 16.72 -7.28
N TRP A 168 9.01 15.43 -7.11
CA TRP A 168 7.63 14.94 -7.19
C TRP A 168 6.77 15.41 -6.02
N GLY A 169 7.37 15.68 -4.86
CA GLY A 169 6.71 16.24 -3.69
C GLY A 169 6.07 17.61 -3.92
N VAL A 170 6.63 18.42 -4.83
CA VAL A 170 6.18 19.79 -5.10
C VAL A 170 5.59 20.00 -6.49
N LEU A 171 5.75 19.04 -7.40
CA LEU A 171 5.21 19.16 -8.76
C LEU A 171 3.68 19.36 -8.74
N PRO A 172 3.14 20.28 -9.54
CA PRO A 172 1.70 20.39 -9.73
C PRO A 172 1.14 19.09 -10.28
N LEU A 173 -0.01 18.67 -9.75
CA LEU A 173 -0.80 17.61 -10.35
C LEU A 173 -1.70 18.23 -11.43
N PRO A 174 -1.94 17.52 -12.56
CA PRO A 174 -2.86 17.98 -13.59
C PRO A 174 -4.31 17.94 -13.12
#